data_AF-W4RPE9-F1
#
_entry.id   AF-W4RPE9-F1
#
_cell.length_a   1.000
_cell.length_b   1.000
_cell.length_c   1.000
_cell.angle_alpha   90.00
_cell.angle_beta   90.00
_cell.angle_gamma   90.00
#
_symmetry.space_group_name_H-M   'P 1'
#
loop_
_entity.id
_entity.type
_entity.pdbx_description
1 polymer ?
#
loop_
_entity_poly.entity_id
_entity_poly.type
_entity_poly.pdbx_seq_one_letter_code
_entity_poly.pdbx_strand_id
1 'polypeptide(L)'
;MMTQFKLSEKQAQAILDMRLQRLTGLEREKIEEEFQNLMQLISELKAILADNEKVLEIIREELTEIKERFNDERRTEIVSGGLEMIEDEDLIPRENIVITLTHNGYVKRLPVSTYRAQRRGGRGIQGMGTNEDDFVEHLITTSTHDTILFFTNKGKVYRSKGYEIPEFSRTAKGIPIINLLEIEKGEWVNAIIPVEEFVDDWFLFFTTKEGISKRSPLSSFANIRNNGLIALNLREGDELISVRMTDGSKEMIIGTKNGLLIRFPETDVRSMGRTATGVKGISLSGDDEVVGMEVLEESAEILVVTKNGYGKRTPSEEYRRQGRGGKGIKTCNITDKNGDLVTMKVVTGEEDLMLITTGGVLIRIPVSSISMTGRNTQGVKLINLNKAENEYVATVAKVDKEEEKPEDLELDENENAEVTLDPEEVGSEEAEVTETPAEEGEE
;
A
#
# COMPACT_ATOMS: atom_id res chain seq x y z
N MET A 1 5.62 95.27 -23.26
CA MET A 1 5.21 93.87 -22.98
C MET A 1 5.36 93.49 -21.50
N MET A 2 6.56 93.62 -20.90
CA MET A 2 6.78 93.17 -19.50
C MET A 2 5.92 93.92 -18.45
N THR A 3 5.82 95.26 -18.54
CA THR A 3 5.06 96.09 -17.58
C THR A 3 3.54 96.04 -17.74
N GLN A 4 3.04 95.75 -18.95
CA GLN A 4 1.60 95.80 -19.27
C GLN A 4 0.90 94.44 -19.12
N PHE A 5 1.59 93.33 -19.41
CA PHE A 5 1.03 91.97 -19.34
C PHE A 5 1.63 91.12 -18.21
N LYS A 6 2.44 91.73 -17.32
CA LYS A 6 3.10 91.05 -16.19
C LYS A 6 3.86 89.78 -16.58
N LEU A 7 4.54 89.80 -17.74
CA LEU A 7 5.32 88.67 -18.24
C LEU A 7 6.73 88.66 -17.64
N SER A 8 7.28 87.47 -17.42
CA SER A 8 8.69 87.29 -17.07
C SER A 8 9.62 87.64 -18.26
N GLU A 9 10.88 87.95 -17.96
CA GLU A 9 11.89 88.25 -18.97
C GLU A 9 12.05 87.10 -20.00
N LYS A 10 12.05 85.85 -19.53
CA LYS A 10 12.11 84.66 -20.39
C LYS A 10 10.88 84.52 -21.30
N GLN A 11 9.68 84.80 -20.79
CA GLN A 11 8.45 84.76 -21.59
C GLN A 11 8.42 85.88 -22.64
N ALA A 12 8.90 87.07 -22.28
CA ALA A 12 8.96 88.19 -23.22
C ALA A 12 9.95 87.92 -24.37
N GLN A 13 11.13 87.33 -24.06
CA GLN A 13 12.10 86.92 -25.07
C GLN A 13 11.53 85.83 -26.00
N ALA A 14 10.86 84.82 -25.43
CA ALA A 14 10.24 83.75 -26.22
C ALA A 14 9.14 84.25 -27.17
N ILE A 15 8.44 85.33 -26.83
CA ILE A 15 7.46 85.98 -27.72
C ILE A 15 8.16 86.75 -28.84
N LEU A 16 9.28 87.44 -28.55
CA LEU A 16 10.08 88.14 -29.56
C LEU A 16 10.69 87.18 -30.58
N ASP A 17 11.06 85.97 -30.15
CA ASP A 17 11.65 84.94 -30.99
C ASP A 17 10.61 84.14 -31.82
N MET A 18 9.32 84.48 -31.73
CA MET A 18 8.26 83.80 -32.50
C MET A 18 8.35 84.13 -34.00
N ARG A 19 8.17 83.10 -34.84
CA ARG A 19 8.08 83.23 -36.31
C ARG A 19 6.63 83.36 -36.74
N LEU A 20 6.34 84.18 -37.76
CA LEU A 20 4.99 84.42 -38.30
C LEU A 20 4.22 83.13 -38.68
N GLN A 21 4.94 82.08 -39.10
CA GLN A 21 4.36 80.76 -39.42
C GLN A 21 3.64 80.09 -38.22
N ARG A 22 4.02 80.43 -36.99
CA ARG A 22 3.40 79.91 -35.75
C ARG A 22 2.06 80.55 -35.39
N LEU A 23 1.61 81.54 -36.15
CA LEU A 23 0.33 82.23 -35.94
C LEU A 23 -0.82 81.64 -36.79
N THR A 24 -0.60 80.49 -37.42
CA THR A 24 -1.64 79.76 -38.15
C THR A 24 -2.57 79.02 -37.19
N GLY A 25 -3.82 78.77 -37.60
CA GLY A 25 -4.82 78.07 -36.77
C GLY A 25 -4.35 76.68 -36.32
N LEU A 26 -3.72 75.92 -37.23
CA LEU A 26 -3.19 74.59 -36.94
C LEU A 26 -2.06 74.60 -35.88
N GLU A 27 -1.19 75.59 -35.91
CA GLU A 27 -0.11 75.72 -34.91
C GLU A 27 -0.64 76.13 -33.55
N ARG A 28 -1.73 76.92 -33.51
CA ARG A 28 -2.43 77.21 -32.26
C ARG A 28 -3.07 75.97 -31.66
N GLU A 29 -3.76 75.17 -32.48
CA GLU A 29 -4.37 73.90 -32.03
C GLU A 29 -3.31 72.94 -31.48
N LYS A 30 -2.17 72.78 -32.14
CA LYS A 30 -1.05 71.96 -31.63
C LYS A 30 -0.52 72.44 -30.28
N ILE A 31 -0.38 73.75 -30.09
CA ILE A 31 0.08 74.32 -28.81
C ILE A 31 -0.97 74.10 -27.72
N GLU A 32 -2.25 74.19 -28.06
CA GLU A 32 -3.34 73.94 -27.12
C GLU A 32 -3.42 72.47 -26.72
N GLU A 33 -3.22 71.54 -27.67
CA GLU A 33 -3.12 70.10 -27.42
C GLU A 33 -1.87 69.75 -26.59
N GLU A 34 -0.70 70.30 -26.94
CA GLU A 34 0.54 70.13 -26.17
C GLU A 34 0.38 70.66 -24.74
N PHE A 35 -0.26 71.82 -24.57
CA PHE A 35 -0.55 72.38 -23.26
C PHE A 35 -1.49 71.47 -22.44
N GLN A 36 -2.54 70.92 -23.05
CA GLN A 36 -3.46 69.99 -22.37
C GLN A 36 -2.73 68.71 -21.94
N ASN A 37 -1.93 68.11 -22.83
CA ASN A 37 -1.14 66.91 -22.54
C ASN A 37 -0.13 67.16 -21.42
N LEU A 38 0.58 68.31 -21.43
CA LEU A 38 1.51 68.68 -20.37
C LEU A 38 0.79 68.90 -19.04
N MET A 39 -0.39 69.53 -19.04
CA MET A 39 -1.18 69.72 -17.83
C MET A 39 -1.67 68.39 -17.26
N GLN A 40 -2.07 67.45 -18.12
CA GLN A 40 -2.46 66.10 -17.72
C GLN A 40 -1.27 65.34 -17.10
N LEU A 41 -0.11 65.35 -17.77
CA LEU A 41 1.11 64.73 -17.28
C LEU A 41 1.56 65.33 -15.93
N ILE A 42 1.52 66.65 -15.79
CA ILE A 42 1.85 67.32 -14.53
C ILE A 42 0.91 66.87 -13.41
N SER A 43 -0.39 66.74 -13.70
CA SER A 43 -1.37 66.27 -12.74
C SER A 43 -1.11 64.83 -12.30
N GLU A 44 -0.81 63.95 -13.25
CA GLU A 44 -0.48 62.55 -13.02
C GLU A 44 0.79 62.40 -12.17
N LEU A 45 1.89 63.07 -12.58
CA LEU A 45 3.16 63.04 -11.84
C LEU A 45 3.01 63.61 -10.42
N LYS A 46 2.23 64.68 -10.23
CA LYS A 46 1.93 65.20 -8.89
C LYS A 46 1.11 64.24 -8.07
N ALA A 47 0.16 63.52 -8.67
CA ALA A 47 -0.64 62.52 -7.98
C ALA A 47 0.20 61.32 -7.54
N ILE A 48 1.17 60.90 -8.36
CA ILE A 48 2.14 59.85 -8.01
C ILE A 48 3.05 60.33 -6.87
N LEU A 49 3.60 61.54 -6.95
CA LEU A 49 4.50 62.07 -5.91
C LEU A 49 3.81 62.36 -4.57
N ALA A 50 2.50 62.58 -4.57
CA ALA A 50 1.73 62.87 -3.36
C ALA A 50 1.29 61.61 -2.62
N ASP A 51 1.25 60.45 -3.28
CA ASP A 51 0.70 59.21 -2.76
C ASP A 51 1.72 58.06 -2.84
N ASN A 52 2.21 57.63 -1.67
CA ASN A 52 3.17 56.53 -1.58
C ASN A 52 2.59 55.19 -2.06
N GLU A 53 1.27 54.97 -2.00
CA GLU A 53 0.67 53.71 -2.48
C GLU A 53 0.78 53.59 -4.00
N LYS A 54 0.57 54.68 -4.74
CA LYS A 54 0.74 54.71 -6.20
C LYS A 54 2.18 54.46 -6.63
N VAL A 55 3.15 54.97 -5.88
CA VAL A 55 4.57 54.68 -6.13
C VAL A 55 4.86 53.19 -5.94
N LEU A 56 4.33 52.57 -4.89
CA LEU A 56 4.49 51.13 -4.65
C LEU A 56 3.78 50.28 -5.71
N GLU A 57 2.65 50.74 -6.23
CA GLU A 57 1.93 50.09 -7.33
C GLU A 57 2.79 50.09 -8.60
N ILE A 58 3.35 51.23 -9.00
CA ILE A 58 4.27 51.33 -10.14
C ILE A 58 5.50 50.42 -9.94
N ILE A 59 6.11 50.43 -8.76
CA ILE A 59 7.26 49.55 -8.45
C ILE A 59 6.88 48.08 -8.59
N ARG A 60 5.68 47.69 -8.14
CA ARG A 60 5.21 46.31 -8.26
C ARG A 60 4.97 45.92 -9.71
N GLU A 61 4.37 46.80 -10.51
CA GLU A 61 4.13 46.58 -11.93
C GLU A 61 5.46 46.40 -12.67
N GLU A 62 6.42 47.32 -12.47
CA GLU A 62 7.75 47.25 -13.09
C GLU A 62 8.54 46.00 -12.67
N LEU A 63 8.53 45.64 -11.37
CA LEU A 63 9.19 44.43 -10.88
C LEU A 63 8.54 43.15 -11.43
N THR A 64 7.22 43.17 -11.65
CA THR A 64 6.50 42.05 -12.24
C THR A 64 6.83 41.91 -13.73
N GLU A 65 6.89 43.02 -14.47
CA GLU A 65 7.32 43.02 -15.87
C GLU A 65 8.76 42.50 -16.01
N ILE A 66 9.68 42.95 -15.14
CA ILE A 66 11.06 42.46 -15.13
C ILE A 66 11.09 40.96 -14.82
N LYS A 67 10.32 40.50 -13.83
CA LYS A 67 10.22 39.09 -13.50
C LYS A 67 9.74 38.27 -14.69
N GLU A 68 8.69 38.69 -15.40
CA GLU A 68 8.16 37.97 -16.56
C GLU A 68 9.16 37.94 -17.73
N ARG A 69 9.84 39.05 -18.00
CA ARG A 69 10.80 39.17 -19.11
C ARG A 69 12.10 38.41 -18.88
N PHE A 70 12.55 38.29 -17.63
CA PHE A 70 13.85 37.71 -17.27
C PHE A 70 13.73 36.51 -16.34
N ASN A 71 12.60 35.80 -16.36
CA ASN A 71 12.41 34.59 -15.56
C ASN A 71 13.30 33.46 -16.08
N ASP A 72 14.07 32.84 -15.19
CA ASP A 72 14.76 31.58 -15.45
C ASP A 72 14.48 30.56 -14.34
N GLU A 73 14.50 29.27 -14.70
CA GLU A 73 14.38 28.22 -13.71
C GLU A 73 15.66 28.15 -12.88
N ARG A 74 15.51 27.90 -11.59
CA ARG A 74 16.63 27.74 -10.67
C ARG A 74 17.49 26.56 -11.13
N ARG A 75 18.70 26.85 -11.59
CA ARG A 75 19.65 25.84 -12.07
C ARG A 75 20.27 24.98 -10.96
N THR A 76 20.23 25.46 -9.72
CA THR A 76 20.85 24.83 -8.56
C THR A 76 19.80 24.29 -7.60
N GLU A 77 20.03 23.10 -7.06
CA GLU A 77 19.18 22.53 -6.02
C GLU A 77 19.68 22.98 -4.63
N ILE A 78 18.77 23.37 -3.74
CA ILE A 78 19.12 23.61 -2.33
C ILE A 78 18.89 22.30 -1.58
N VAL A 79 19.98 21.59 -1.34
CA VAL A 79 19.95 20.42 -0.45
C VAL A 79 20.05 20.93 0.99
N SER A 80 19.05 20.57 1.81
CA SER A 80 19.01 20.96 3.23
C SER A 80 19.91 20.00 4.03
N GLY A 81 21.22 20.21 3.98
CA GLY A 81 22.22 19.38 4.66
C GLY A 81 23.60 19.56 4.01
N GLY A 82 24.64 19.86 4.80
CA GLY A 82 26.01 19.93 4.29
C GLY A 82 26.60 18.53 4.08
N LEU A 83 27.69 18.42 3.31
CA LEU A 83 28.47 17.18 3.14
C LEU A 83 28.96 16.54 4.47
N GLU A 84 28.88 17.26 5.59
CA GLU A 84 29.21 16.80 6.95
C GLU A 84 27.99 16.32 7.76
N MET A 85 26.76 16.49 7.26
CA MET A 85 25.54 15.94 7.87
C MET A 85 25.17 14.66 7.13
N ILE A 86 25.93 13.59 7.39
CA ILE A 86 25.52 12.24 7.04
C ILE A 86 24.33 11.92 7.94
N GLU A 87 23.15 11.69 7.37
CA GLU A 87 22.04 11.18 8.17
C GLU A 87 22.35 9.73 8.55
N ASP A 88 21.90 9.26 9.72
CA ASP A 88 22.11 7.86 10.12
C ASP A 88 21.57 6.88 9.06
N GLU A 89 20.56 7.31 8.27
CA GLU A 89 20.03 6.59 7.11
C GLU A 89 21.08 6.39 5.99
N ASP A 90 21.94 7.37 5.70
CA ASP A 90 22.96 7.28 4.65
C ASP A 90 24.09 6.28 4.97
N LEU A 91 24.26 5.94 6.26
CA LEU A 91 25.21 4.92 6.71
C LEU A 91 24.66 3.50 6.57
N ILE A 92 23.36 3.35 6.33
CA ILE A 92 22.70 2.05 6.26
C ILE A 92 22.69 1.60 4.79
N PRO A 93 23.14 0.38 4.47
CA PRO A 93 23.11 -0.11 3.10
C PRO A 93 21.68 -0.37 2.61
N ARG A 94 21.42 -0.05 1.34
CA ARG A 94 20.18 -0.40 0.65
C ARG A 94 20.17 -1.89 0.30
N GLU A 95 19.48 -2.67 1.12
CA GLU A 95 19.32 -4.11 0.91
C GLU A 95 17.85 -4.52 0.78
N ASN A 96 17.60 -5.59 0.00
CA ASN A 96 16.30 -6.23 -0.06
C ASN A 96 16.08 -7.11 1.17
N ILE A 97 15.01 -6.83 1.89
CA ILE A 97 14.61 -7.48 3.13
C ILE A 97 13.22 -8.10 3.01
N VAL A 98 12.99 -9.11 3.82
CA VAL A 98 11.69 -9.70 4.09
C VAL A 98 11.27 -9.26 5.48
N ILE A 99 10.08 -8.69 5.59
CA ILE A 99 9.46 -8.35 6.86
C ILE A 99 8.38 -9.39 7.14
N THR A 100 8.41 -9.92 8.36
CA THR A 100 7.39 -10.85 8.82
C THR A 100 6.67 -10.25 10.01
N LEU A 101 5.33 -10.22 9.96
CA LEU A 101 4.47 -9.98 11.11
C LEU A 101 3.76 -11.29 11.46
N THR A 102 3.89 -11.73 12.71
CA THR A 102 3.20 -12.92 13.21
C THR A 102 1.79 -12.60 13.68
N HIS A 103 0.96 -13.62 13.82
CA HIS A 103 -0.40 -13.49 14.33
C HIS A 103 -0.45 -12.84 15.73
N ASN A 104 0.50 -13.20 16.60
CA ASN A 104 0.63 -12.61 17.94
C ASN A 104 1.25 -11.20 17.93
N GLY A 105 1.50 -10.63 16.75
CA GLY A 105 1.97 -9.26 16.59
C GLY A 105 3.48 -9.09 16.79
N TYR A 106 4.28 -10.13 16.55
CA TYR A 106 5.74 -9.98 16.54
C TYR A 106 6.24 -9.61 15.14
N VAL A 107 7.09 -8.59 15.06
CA VAL A 107 7.68 -8.10 13.81
C VAL A 107 9.19 -8.30 13.83
N LYS A 108 9.74 -8.67 12.67
CA LYS A 108 11.17 -8.75 12.41
C LYS A 108 11.47 -8.53 10.93
N ARG A 109 12.71 -8.15 10.63
CA ARG A 109 13.25 -8.19 9.27
C ARG A 109 14.29 -9.29 9.11
N LEU A 110 14.40 -9.79 7.89
CA LEU A 110 15.31 -10.84 7.45
C LEU A 110 15.90 -10.44 6.11
N PRO A 111 17.20 -10.63 5.84
CA PRO A 111 17.72 -10.47 4.48
C PRO A 111 17.07 -11.48 3.53
N VAL A 112 16.70 -11.08 2.31
CA VAL A 112 16.08 -11.96 1.29
C VAL A 112 16.94 -13.19 0.98
N SER A 113 18.27 -13.06 1.07
CA SER A 113 19.21 -14.17 0.90
C SER A 113 18.96 -15.35 1.85
N THR A 114 18.35 -15.11 3.01
CA THR A 114 18.00 -16.13 4.01
C THR A 114 16.86 -17.05 3.56
N TYR A 115 16.04 -16.59 2.60
CA TYR A 115 14.90 -17.35 2.06
C TYR A 115 15.22 -18.12 0.77
N ARG A 116 16.45 -18.00 0.22
CA ARG A 116 16.81 -18.66 -1.04
C ARG A 116 16.68 -20.18 -0.92
N ALA A 117 15.88 -20.78 -1.80
CA ALA A 117 15.68 -22.22 -1.88
C ALA A 117 17.00 -22.98 -2.05
N GLN A 118 17.15 -24.10 -1.33
CA GLN A 118 18.23 -25.05 -1.53
C GLN A 118 17.98 -25.84 -2.82
N ARG A 119 19.05 -26.20 -3.56
CA ARG A 119 18.92 -27.08 -4.75
C ARG A 119 18.36 -28.45 -4.35
N ARG A 120 17.66 -29.12 -5.28
CA ARG A 120 17.08 -30.47 -5.11
C ARG A 120 18.07 -31.41 -4.39
N GLY A 121 17.63 -32.05 -3.30
CA GLY A 121 18.40 -33.03 -2.51
C GLY A 121 18.92 -32.55 -1.15
N GLY A 122 18.61 -31.32 -0.71
CA GLY A 122 18.96 -30.82 0.62
C GLY A 122 17.94 -31.18 1.71
N ARG A 123 18.38 -31.41 2.96
CA ARG A 123 17.49 -31.42 4.15
C ARG A 123 16.91 -30.00 4.29
N GLY A 124 15.65 -29.82 3.89
CA GLY A 124 14.99 -28.51 3.76
C GLY A 124 15.22 -27.54 4.94
N ILE A 125 15.27 -26.25 4.61
CA ILE A 125 15.61 -25.15 5.51
C ILE A 125 14.53 -25.01 6.60
N GLN A 126 14.90 -25.15 7.86
CA GLN A 126 13.99 -25.05 9.00
C GLN A 126 13.52 -23.59 9.19
N GLY A 127 12.20 -23.38 9.18
CA GLY A 127 11.57 -22.09 9.44
C GLY A 127 11.53 -21.70 10.93
N MET A 128 10.73 -20.68 11.24
CA MET A 128 10.32 -20.45 12.63
C MET A 128 9.53 -21.69 13.06
N GLY A 129 9.98 -22.40 14.10
CA GLY A 129 9.21 -23.53 14.61
C GLY A 129 7.88 -23.01 15.15
N THR A 130 6.78 -23.69 14.84
CA THR A 130 5.42 -23.41 15.32
C THR A 130 5.24 -23.65 16.82
N ASN A 131 6.33 -23.65 17.59
CA ASN A 131 6.26 -23.78 19.03
C ASN A 131 5.58 -22.53 19.58
N GLU A 132 4.44 -22.73 20.25
CA GLU A 132 3.56 -21.71 20.85
C GLU A 132 2.47 -21.09 19.94
N ASP A 133 1.94 -21.85 18.97
CA ASP A 133 0.73 -21.47 18.21
C ASP A 133 0.83 -20.13 17.44
N ASP A 134 2.05 -19.67 17.16
CA ASP A 134 2.33 -18.43 16.41
C ASP A 134 2.88 -18.75 15.02
N PHE A 135 2.36 -18.05 14.01
CA PHE A 135 2.77 -18.20 12.61
C PHE A 135 2.83 -16.83 11.94
N VAL A 136 3.52 -16.79 10.81
CA VAL A 136 3.66 -15.56 10.01
C VAL A 136 2.35 -15.29 9.28
N GLU A 137 1.67 -14.19 9.64
CA GLU A 137 0.42 -13.75 9.00
C GLU A 137 0.70 -12.85 7.79
N HIS A 138 1.70 -11.98 7.89
CA HIS A 138 2.16 -11.15 6.79
C HIS A 138 3.63 -11.41 6.50
N LEU A 139 3.93 -11.73 5.24
CA LEU A 139 5.29 -11.80 4.71
C LEU A 139 5.37 -10.83 3.54
N ILE A 140 6.26 -9.85 3.63
CA ILE A 140 6.39 -8.77 2.65
C ILE A 140 7.86 -8.64 2.28
N THR A 141 8.14 -8.53 0.98
CA THR A 141 9.49 -8.21 0.48
C THR A 141 9.55 -6.72 0.14
N THR A 142 10.58 -6.03 0.62
CA THR A 142 10.78 -4.58 0.45
C THR A 142 12.27 -4.23 0.60
N SER A 143 12.65 -2.98 0.41
CA SER A 143 13.98 -2.47 0.73
C SER A 143 14.07 -1.95 2.17
N THR A 144 15.26 -2.02 2.75
CA THR A 144 15.61 -1.34 4.02
C THR A 144 15.19 0.13 4.07
N HIS A 145 15.21 0.85 2.94
CA HIS A 145 14.92 2.30 2.91
C HIS A 145 13.46 2.64 2.60
N ASP A 146 12.67 1.64 2.19
CA ASP A 146 11.26 1.83 1.88
C ASP A 146 10.49 2.18 3.16
N THR A 147 9.40 2.93 2.98
CA THR A 147 8.50 3.29 4.07
C THR A 147 7.43 2.23 4.20
N ILE A 148 7.30 1.64 5.38
CA ILE A 148 6.28 0.63 5.66
C ILE A 148 5.14 1.29 6.42
N LEU A 149 3.94 1.22 5.83
CA LEU A 149 2.72 1.75 6.43
C LEU A 149 1.97 0.65 7.17
N PHE A 150 1.70 0.89 8.45
CA PHE A 150 0.94 -0.01 9.32
C PHE A 150 -0.43 0.59 9.61
N PHE A 151 -1.48 -0.05 9.09
CA PHE A 151 -2.86 0.37 9.31
C PHE A 151 -3.49 -0.44 10.42
N THR A 152 -4.16 0.24 11.35
CA THR A 152 -4.75 -0.41 12.53
C THR A 152 -6.26 -0.51 12.45
N ASN A 153 -6.84 -1.39 13.26
CA ASN A 153 -8.30 -1.57 13.40
C ASN A 153 -9.03 -0.26 13.73
N LYS A 154 -8.39 0.68 14.44
CA LYS A 154 -8.93 2.01 14.77
C LYS A 154 -8.83 3.04 13.63
N GLY A 155 -8.40 2.63 12.44
CA GLY A 155 -8.30 3.53 11.28
C GLY A 155 -7.14 4.53 11.38
N LYS A 156 -6.11 4.22 12.17
CA LYS A 156 -4.85 4.99 12.19
C LYS A 156 -3.82 4.34 11.28
N VAL A 157 -2.84 5.13 10.88
CA VAL A 157 -1.66 4.69 10.13
C VAL A 157 -0.41 5.14 10.86
N TYR A 158 0.53 4.23 11.01
CA TYR A 158 1.88 4.48 11.49
C TYR A 158 2.85 4.19 10.37
N ARG A 159 4.05 4.77 10.46
CA ARG A 159 5.14 4.47 9.53
C ARG A 159 6.36 3.96 10.29
N SER A 160 7.12 3.10 9.66
CA SER A 160 8.49 2.79 10.05
C SER A 160 9.30 2.51 8.79
N LYS A 161 10.59 2.85 8.82
CA LYS A 161 11.52 2.49 7.75
C LYS A 161 11.91 1.03 7.87
N GLY A 162 12.24 0.39 6.74
CA GLY A 162 12.66 -1.01 6.74
C GLY A 162 13.83 -1.29 7.66
N TYR A 163 14.78 -0.37 7.80
CA TYR A 163 15.95 -0.52 8.67
C TYR A 163 15.67 -0.36 10.17
N GLU A 164 14.59 0.33 10.55
CA GLU A 164 14.18 0.52 11.95
C GLU A 164 13.61 -0.78 12.54
N ILE A 165 13.07 -1.65 11.69
CA ILE A 165 12.64 -2.97 12.11
C ILE A 165 13.87 -3.79 12.46
N PRO A 166 13.94 -4.41 13.65
CA PRO A 166 15.12 -5.13 14.06
C PRO A 166 15.32 -6.41 13.24
N GLU A 167 16.58 -6.66 12.93
CA GLU A 167 17.01 -7.86 12.25
C GLU A 167 17.13 -9.01 13.24
N PHE A 168 16.48 -10.13 12.92
CA PHE A 168 16.51 -11.34 13.73
C PHE A 168 16.72 -12.56 12.86
N SER A 169 17.14 -13.67 13.46
CA SER A 169 17.22 -14.94 12.74
C SER A 169 15.82 -15.42 12.30
N ARG A 170 15.79 -16.30 11.30
CA ARG A 170 14.54 -16.92 10.83
C ARG A 170 13.78 -17.64 11.94
N THR A 171 14.48 -18.19 12.93
CA THR A 171 13.91 -18.93 14.07
C THR A 171 13.48 -18.05 15.26
N ALA A 172 13.98 -16.81 15.36
CA ALA A 172 13.63 -15.90 16.45
C ALA A 172 12.24 -15.26 16.24
N LYS A 173 11.50 -14.97 17.31
CA LYS A 173 10.15 -14.38 17.22
C LYS A 173 10.16 -12.94 16.71
N GLY A 174 11.17 -12.15 17.08
CA GLY A 174 11.21 -10.71 16.81
C GLY A 174 10.79 -9.88 18.02
N ILE A 175 10.42 -8.62 17.80
CA ILE A 175 9.88 -7.74 18.85
C ILE A 175 8.38 -7.57 18.69
N PRO A 176 7.63 -7.35 19.78
CA PRO A 176 6.23 -6.95 19.69
C PRO A 176 6.06 -5.64 18.91
N ILE A 177 5.14 -5.59 17.94
CA ILE A 177 4.86 -4.43 17.09
C ILE A 177 4.44 -3.19 17.90
N ILE A 178 3.80 -3.42 19.05
CA ILE A 178 3.44 -2.39 20.03
C ILE A 178 4.63 -1.57 20.51
N ASN A 179 5.82 -2.18 20.61
CA ASN A 179 7.03 -1.52 21.08
C ASN A 179 7.68 -0.68 19.98
N LEU A 180 7.44 -1.02 18.70
CA LEU A 180 7.99 -0.29 17.56
C LEU A 180 7.14 0.95 17.22
N LEU A 181 5.82 0.81 17.22
CA LEU A 181 4.89 1.82 16.71
C LEU A 181 4.18 2.63 17.80
N GLU A 182 4.44 2.36 19.08
CA GLU A 182 3.81 3.01 20.24
C GLU A 182 2.26 3.00 20.18
N ILE A 183 1.66 1.92 19.68
CA ILE A 183 0.20 1.84 19.49
C ILE A 183 -0.56 1.80 20.82
N GLU A 184 -1.80 2.28 20.81
CA GLU A 184 -2.64 2.29 22.00
C GLU A 184 -3.10 0.89 22.42
N LYS A 185 -3.47 0.74 23.69
CA LYS A 185 -4.08 -0.50 24.19
C LYS A 185 -5.37 -0.82 23.40
N GLY A 186 -5.50 -2.08 22.97
CA GLY A 186 -6.65 -2.56 22.17
C GLY A 186 -6.60 -2.16 20.70
N GLU A 187 -5.47 -1.66 20.23
CA GLU A 187 -5.20 -1.38 18.82
C GLU A 187 -4.28 -2.48 18.27
N TRP A 188 -4.61 -3.03 17.09
CA TRP A 188 -3.79 -4.02 16.39
C TRP A 188 -3.70 -3.68 14.91
N VAL A 189 -2.68 -4.22 14.24
CA VAL A 189 -2.42 -3.98 12.82
C VAL A 189 -3.28 -4.90 11.96
N ASN A 190 -3.98 -4.33 10.98
CA ASN A 190 -4.81 -5.06 10.01
C ASN A 190 -4.16 -5.16 8.63
N ALA A 191 -3.29 -4.22 8.28
CA ALA A 191 -2.62 -4.22 6.99
C ALA A 191 -1.24 -3.58 7.10
N ILE A 192 -0.29 -4.17 6.38
CA ILE A 192 1.06 -3.64 6.18
C ILE A 192 1.24 -3.41 4.69
N ILE A 193 1.63 -2.19 4.32
CA ILE A 193 1.83 -1.80 2.92
C ILE A 193 3.22 -1.17 2.78
N PRO A 194 4.17 -1.82 2.07
CA PRO A 194 5.44 -1.20 1.73
C PRO A 194 5.22 -0.14 0.64
N VAL A 195 5.90 0.98 0.78
CA VAL A 195 5.85 2.11 -0.15
C VAL A 195 7.28 2.58 -0.42
N GLU A 196 7.73 2.35 -1.64
CA GLU A 196 9.02 2.87 -2.14
C GLU A 196 8.92 4.39 -2.37
N GLU A 197 7.93 4.81 -3.15
CA GLU A 197 7.67 6.22 -3.47
C GLU A 197 6.19 6.58 -3.35
N PHE A 198 5.91 7.81 -2.92
CA PHE A 198 4.56 8.33 -2.76
C PHE A 198 4.08 8.98 -4.07
N VAL A 199 3.59 8.16 -5.00
CA VAL A 199 3.09 8.58 -6.31
C VAL A 199 1.63 9.07 -6.23
N ASP A 200 1.28 10.13 -6.95
CA ASP A 200 -0.08 10.72 -6.94
C ASP A 200 -1.15 9.86 -7.61
N ASP A 201 -0.77 9.00 -8.56
CA ASP A 201 -1.69 8.14 -9.31
C ASP A 201 -2.04 6.84 -8.59
N TRP A 202 -1.43 6.60 -7.42
CA TRP A 202 -1.69 5.43 -6.60
C TRP A 202 -2.64 5.77 -5.45
N PHE A 203 -3.48 4.82 -5.09
CA PHE A 203 -4.51 4.99 -4.08
C PHE A 203 -4.44 3.90 -3.02
N LEU A 204 -4.93 4.24 -1.83
CA LEU A 204 -5.24 3.30 -0.78
C LEU A 204 -6.76 3.15 -0.68
N PHE A 205 -7.22 1.92 -0.82
CA PHE A 205 -8.61 1.53 -0.72
C PHE A 205 -8.86 0.87 0.65
N PHE A 206 -9.72 1.49 1.44
CA PHE A 206 -10.09 1.09 2.79
C PHE A 206 -11.47 0.44 2.76
N THR A 207 -11.69 -0.57 3.59
CA THR A 207 -13.04 -1.08 3.87
C THR A 207 -13.20 -1.40 5.36
N THR A 208 -14.31 -0.95 5.93
CA THR A 208 -14.66 -1.13 7.33
C THR A 208 -15.62 -2.29 7.54
N LYS A 209 -15.80 -2.67 8.81
CA LYS A 209 -16.68 -3.73 9.28
C LYS A 209 -18.15 -3.45 8.93
N GLU A 210 -18.57 -2.19 9.02
CA GLU A 210 -19.91 -1.73 8.60
C GLU A 210 -20.10 -1.61 7.07
N GLY A 211 -19.11 -2.03 6.28
CA GLY A 211 -19.21 -1.97 4.82
C GLY A 211 -19.06 -0.57 4.24
N ILE A 212 -18.39 0.33 4.94
CA ILE A 212 -17.97 1.63 4.40
C ILE A 212 -16.64 1.44 3.68
N SER A 213 -16.55 1.95 2.45
CA SER A 213 -15.33 1.96 1.66
C SER A 213 -14.85 3.38 1.39
N LYS A 214 -13.54 3.56 1.33
CA LYS A 214 -12.93 4.85 1.02
C LYS A 214 -11.73 4.64 0.12
N ARG A 215 -11.51 5.56 -0.80
CA ARG A 215 -10.30 5.63 -1.61
C ARG A 215 -9.60 6.95 -1.31
N SER A 216 -8.31 6.91 -0.99
CA SER A 216 -7.48 8.10 -0.72
C SER A 216 -6.18 8.04 -1.51
N PRO A 217 -5.64 9.17 -2.00
CA PRO A 217 -4.36 9.20 -2.70
C PRO A 217 -3.23 8.77 -1.77
N LEU A 218 -2.26 8.02 -2.31
CA LEU A 218 -1.09 7.57 -1.56
C LEU A 218 -0.25 8.76 -1.06
N SER A 219 -0.12 9.82 -1.86
CA SER A 219 0.59 11.05 -1.47
C SER A 219 0.06 11.74 -0.20
N SER A 220 -1.20 11.48 0.19
CA SER A 220 -1.76 11.95 1.47
C SER A 220 -1.11 11.33 2.72
N PHE A 221 -0.25 10.33 2.52
CA PHE A 221 0.42 9.54 3.55
C PHE A 221 1.96 9.71 3.54
N ALA A 222 2.50 10.62 2.73
CA ALA A 222 3.95 10.85 2.65
C ALA A 222 4.56 11.33 3.98
N ASN A 223 3.85 12.20 4.70
CA ASN A 223 4.30 12.83 5.92
C ASN A 223 3.52 12.32 7.14
N ILE A 224 3.97 11.21 7.73
CA ILE A 224 3.41 10.63 8.96
C ILE A 224 4.32 10.93 10.15
N ARG A 225 3.72 11.36 11.27
CA ARG A 225 4.44 11.59 12.54
C ARG A 225 4.60 10.27 13.30
N ASN A 226 5.53 10.21 14.26
CA ASN A 226 5.76 9.00 15.05
C ASN A 226 4.52 8.51 15.80
N ASN A 227 3.67 9.42 16.28
CA ASN A 227 2.39 9.09 16.93
C ASN A 227 1.28 8.64 15.97
N GLY A 228 1.62 8.40 14.70
CA GLY A 228 0.69 8.03 13.65
C GLY A 228 -0.21 9.18 13.17
N LEU A 229 -1.05 8.87 12.21
CA LEU A 229 -2.08 9.76 11.68
C LEU A 229 -3.41 9.05 11.57
N ILE A 230 -4.51 9.81 11.65
CA ILE A 230 -5.83 9.28 11.34
C ILE A 230 -5.87 9.01 9.86
N ALA A 231 -5.96 7.75 9.46
CA ALA A 231 -6.07 7.30 8.08
C ALA A 231 -7.50 7.28 7.59
N LEU A 232 -8.49 7.08 8.49
CA LEU A 232 -9.93 7.00 8.23
C LEU A 232 -10.71 7.40 9.49
N ASN A 233 -11.76 8.20 9.35
CA ASN A 233 -12.64 8.50 10.48
C ASN A 233 -13.72 7.42 10.59
N LEU A 234 -13.63 6.59 11.63
CA LEU A 234 -14.56 5.50 11.90
C LEU A 234 -15.78 5.98 12.69
N ARG A 235 -16.91 5.29 12.51
CA ARG A 235 -18.10 5.47 13.34
C ARG A 235 -17.93 4.73 14.66
N GLU A 236 -18.77 5.04 15.62
CA GLU A 236 -18.80 4.33 16.90
C GLU A 236 -19.14 2.85 16.68
N GLY A 237 -18.24 1.96 17.13
CA GLY A 237 -18.39 0.50 16.95
C GLY A 237 -17.93 -0.04 15.59
N ASP A 238 -17.47 0.82 14.68
CA ASP A 238 -16.90 0.40 13.39
C ASP A 238 -15.38 0.19 13.51
N GLU A 239 -14.85 -0.72 12.68
CA GLU A 239 -13.44 -1.11 12.67
C GLU A 239 -12.94 -1.20 11.23
N LEU A 240 -11.68 -0.83 11.01
CA LEU A 240 -11.02 -1.04 9.74
C LEU A 240 -10.72 -2.53 9.57
N ILE A 241 -11.23 -3.15 8.50
CA ILE A 241 -11.02 -4.58 8.23
C ILE A 241 -9.83 -4.80 7.29
N SER A 242 -9.75 -4.04 6.20
CA SER A 242 -8.72 -4.24 5.19
C SER A 242 -8.35 -2.93 4.49
N VAL A 243 -7.08 -2.84 4.10
CA VAL A 243 -6.52 -1.80 3.24
C VAL A 243 -5.76 -2.46 2.10
N ARG A 244 -5.99 -1.98 0.87
CA ARG A 244 -5.27 -2.42 -0.31
C ARG A 244 -4.77 -1.22 -1.10
N MET A 245 -3.60 -1.38 -1.70
CA MET A 245 -3.02 -0.40 -2.60
C MET A 245 -3.51 -0.67 -4.02
N THR A 246 -3.89 0.38 -4.75
CA THR A 246 -4.53 0.29 -6.07
C THR A 246 -4.02 1.38 -7.01
N ASP A 247 -4.13 1.15 -8.32
CA ASP A 247 -3.62 2.01 -9.40
C ASP A 247 -4.72 2.81 -10.13
N GLY A 248 -5.96 2.79 -9.62
CA GLY A 248 -7.11 3.44 -10.24
C GLY A 248 -7.87 2.57 -11.25
N SER A 249 -7.35 1.39 -11.61
CA SER A 249 -7.96 0.48 -12.59
C SER A 249 -8.53 -0.81 -11.97
N LYS A 250 -8.29 -1.05 -10.68
CA LYS A 250 -8.58 -2.33 -10.03
C LYS A 250 -10.07 -2.53 -9.75
N GLU A 251 -10.46 -3.80 -9.63
CA GLU A 251 -11.77 -4.18 -9.12
C GLU A 251 -11.66 -4.63 -7.67
N MET A 252 -12.63 -4.18 -6.87
CA MET A 252 -12.71 -4.52 -5.45
C MET A 252 -13.78 -5.58 -5.26
N ILE A 253 -13.47 -6.57 -4.42
CA ILE A 253 -14.44 -7.52 -3.91
C ILE A 253 -14.57 -7.39 -2.40
N ILE A 254 -15.81 -7.41 -1.91
CA ILE A 254 -16.11 -7.33 -0.48
C ILE A 254 -17.04 -8.48 -0.12
N GLY A 255 -16.60 -9.30 0.83
CA GLY A 255 -17.34 -10.44 1.36
C GLY A 255 -17.93 -10.15 2.74
N THR A 256 -19.09 -10.74 3.01
CA THR A 256 -19.86 -10.53 4.25
C THR A 256 -20.03 -11.82 5.02
N LYS A 257 -20.26 -11.69 6.33
CA LYS A 257 -20.51 -12.78 7.27
C LYS A 257 -21.67 -13.68 6.84
N ASN A 258 -22.74 -13.10 6.28
CA ASN A 258 -23.90 -13.86 5.81
C ASN A 258 -23.72 -14.50 4.42
N GLY A 259 -22.50 -14.52 3.88
CA GLY A 259 -22.18 -15.19 2.62
C GLY A 259 -22.67 -14.43 1.39
N LEU A 260 -22.71 -13.10 1.45
CA LEU A 260 -22.88 -12.23 0.27
C LEU A 260 -21.53 -11.64 -0.14
N LEU A 261 -21.36 -11.45 -1.44
CA LEU A 261 -20.17 -10.82 -2.02
C LEU A 261 -20.58 -9.79 -3.07
N ILE A 262 -19.96 -8.61 -3.03
CA ILE A 262 -20.10 -7.59 -4.08
C ILE A 262 -18.77 -7.42 -4.82
N ARG A 263 -18.85 -7.17 -6.13
CA ARG A 263 -17.73 -6.85 -7.01
C ARG A 263 -18.03 -5.55 -7.74
N PHE A 264 -17.17 -4.55 -7.62
CA PHE A 264 -17.33 -3.26 -8.29
C PHE A 264 -15.95 -2.63 -8.58
N PRO A 265 -15.82 -1.77 -9.61
CA PRO A 265 -14.55 -1.09 -9.91
C PRO A 265 -14.22 -0.08 -8.82
N GLU A 266 -12.95 0.08 -8.47
CA GLU A 266 -12.55 1.01 -7.40
C GLU A 266 -12.97 2.46 -7.66
N THR A 267 -13.14 2.84 -8.94
CA THR A 267 -13.54 4.18 -9.39
C THR A 267 -14.97 4.56 -9.00
N ASP A 268 -15.83 3.58 -8.67
CA ASP A 268 -17.15 3.82 -8.06
C ASP A 268 -17.04 4.50 -6.67
N VAL A 269 -15.86 4.44 -6.05
CA VAL A 269 -15.49 5.25 -4.89
C VAL A 269 -14.65 6.42 -5.36
N ARG A 270 -15.19 7.64 -5.24
CA ARG A 270 -14.41 8.86 -5.51
C ARG A 270 -13.21 8.96 -4.56
N SER A 271 -12.11 9.53 -5.05
CA SER A 271 -10.96 9.86 -4.21
C SER A 271 -11.36 10.90 -3.15
N MET A 272 -10.96 10.68 -1.91
CA MET A 272 -11.30 11.49 -0.74
C MET A 272 -10.08 11.72 0.13
N GLY A 273 -10.09 12.84 0.85
CA GLY A 273 -9.06 13.16 1.83
C GLY A 273 -9.01 12.16 2.99
N ARG A 274 -7.87 12.15 3.69
CA ARG A 274 -7.56 11.19 4.74
C ARG A 274 -8.62 11.12 5.85
N THR A 275 -9.11 12.26 6.33
CA THR A 275 -10.08 12.36 7.44
C THR A 275 -11.53 12.05 7.05
N ALA A 276 -11.81 11.79 5.78
CA ALA A 276 -13.16 11.45 5.35
C ALA A 276 -13.59 10.07 5.90
N THR A 277 -14.88 9.91 6.20
CA THR A 277 -15.48 8.63 6.62
C THR A 277 -15.61 7.64 5.46
N GLY A 278 -15.75 8.11 4.23
CA GLY A 278 -15.97 7.26 3.06
C GLY A 278 -17.45 7.12 2.67
N VAL A 279 -17.75 6.12 1.86
CA VAL A 279 -19.05 5.88 1.24
C VAL A 279 -19.39 4.39 1.28
N LYS A 280 -20.67 4.03 1.31
CA LYS A 280 -21.12 2.62 1.46
C LYS A 280 -20.62 1.66 0.37
N GLY A 281 -19.63 0.81 0.64
CA GLY A 281 -19.12 -0.21 -0.27
C GLY A 281 -20.13 -1.32 -0.58
N ILE A 282 -20.76 -1.84 0.48
CA ILE A 282 -21.77 -2.90 0.42
C ILE A 282 -22.94 -2.56 1.36
N SER A 283 -24.16 -2.95 0.99
CA SER A 283 -25.32 -2.84 1.87
C SER A 283 -25.47 -4.09 2.74
N LEU A 284 -25.18 -3.94 4.01
CA LEU A 284 -25.39 -4.95 5.04
C LEU A 284 -26.86 -4.97 5.50
N SER A 285 -27.34 -6.11 6.00
CA SER A 285 -28.70 -6.29 6.51
C SER A 285 -28.67 -7.02 7.85
N GLY A 286 -29.38 -6.51 8.86
CA GLY A 286 -29.44 -7.14 10.18
C GLY A 286 -28.08 -7.05 10.91
N ASP A 287 -27.58 -8.20 11.35
CA ASP A 287 -26.31 -8.41 12.06
C ASP A 287 -25.15 -8.80 11.12
N ASP A 288 -25.30 -8.55 9.82
CA ASP A 288 -24.26 -8.81 8.83
C ASP A 288 -23.11 -7.81 8.97
N GLU A 289 -21.90 -8.28 8.68
CA GLU A 289 -20.65 -7.52 8.78
C GLU A 289 -19.70 -7.91 7.65
N VAL A 290 -18.79 -7.02 7.29
CA VAL A 290 -17.73 -7.33 6.32
C VAL A 290 -16.66 -8.19 6.98
N VAL A 291 -16.32 -9.30 6.32
CA VAL A 291 -15.30 -10.27 6.79
C VAL A 291 -14.04 -10.28 5.92
N GLY A 292 -14.08 -9.58 4.77
CA GLY A 292 -12.92 -9.47 3.90
C GLY A 292 -13.13 -8.49 2.76
N MET A 293 -12.06 -7.79 2.39
CA MET A 293 -11.96 -7.01 1.17
C MET A 293 -10.60 -7.26 0.53
N GLU A 294 -10.63 -7.55 -0.76
CA GLU A 294 -9.44 -7.85 -1.57
C GLU A 294 -9.56 -7.18 -2.95
N VAL A 295 -8.41 -6.95 -3.58
CA VAL A 295 -8.32 -6.58 -4.99
C VAL A 295 -8.48 -7.85 -5.81
N LEU A 296 -9.32 -7.81 -6.83
CA LEU A 296 -9.50 -8.92 -7.75
C LEU A 296 -8.47 -8.85 -8.87
N GLU A 297 -7.62 -9.88 -8.95
CA GLU A 297 -6.66 -10.08 -10.04
C GLU A 297 -7.27 -10.92 -11.17
N GLU A 298 -6.68 -10.84 -12.37
CA GLU A 298 -7.13 -11.63 -13.52
C GLU A 298 -6.93 -13.14 -13.25
N SER A 299 -7.92 -13.95 -13.63
CA SER A 299 -7.91 -15.41 -13.44
C SER A 299 -7.78 -15.90 -11.99
N ALA A 300 -8.05 -15.04 -11.01
CA ALA A 300 -8.00 -15.44 -9.61
C ALA A 300 -9.25 -16.22 -9.16
N GLU A 301 -9.10 -16.93 -8.04
CA GLU A 301 -10.16 -17.66 -7.37
C GLU A 301 -10.53 -16.99 -6.05
N ILE A 302 -11.80 -17.11 -5.65
CA ILE A 302 -12.28 -16.62 -4.36
C ILE A 302 -12.40 -17.81 -3.42
N LEU A 303 -11.57 -17.80 -2.39
CA LEU A 303 -11.60 -18.73 -1.27
C LEU A 303 -12.47 -18.16 -0.16
N VAL A 304 -13.38 -18.99 0.35
CA VAL A 304 -14.24 -18.66 1.49
C VAL A 304 -14.11 -19.74 2.55
N VAL A 305 -14.06 -19.34 3.82
CA VAL A 305 -14.04 -20.24 4.98
C VAL A 305 -15.06 -19.80 6.00
N THR A 306 -15.77 -20.78 6.56
CA THR A 306 -16.86 -20.60 7.51
C THR A 306 -16.45 -21.02 8.92
N LYS A 307 -17.22 -20.55 9.91
CA LYS A 307 -16.98 -20.73 11.33
C LYS A 307 -16.85 -22.20 11.74
N ASN A 308 -17.64 -23.10 11.16
CA ASN A 308 -17.60 -24.52 11.48
C ASN A 308 -16.64 -25.31 10.58
N GLY A 309 -15.65 -24.63 9.98
CA GLY A 309 -14.56 -25.31 9.28
C GLY A 309 -14.91 -25.83 7.88
N TYR A 310 -15.94 -25.26 7.23
CA TYR A 310 -16.19 -25.52 5.80
C TYR A 310 -15.58 -24.43 4.95
N GLY A 311 -15.09 -24.79 3.77
CA GLY A 311 -14.61 -23.82 2.79
C GLY A 311 -14.65 -24.35 1.37
N LYS A 312 -14.44 -23.43 0.42
CA LYS A 312 -14.43 -23.72 -1.02
C LYS A 312 -13.71 -22.63 -1.79
N ARG A 313 -13.27 -22.99 -2.98
CA ARG A 313 -12.80 -22.06 -4.00
C ARG A 313 -13.87 -21.88 -5.07
N THR A 314 -14.01 -20.67 -5.58
CA THR A 314 -14.93 -20.38 -6.68
C THR A 314 -14.24 -19.45 -7.68
N PRO A 315 -14.26 -19.76 -8.99
CA PRO A 315 -13.67 -18.89 -10.01
C PRO A 315 -14.26 -17.47 -9.96
N SER A 316 -13.42 -16.46 -10.18
CA SER A 316 -13.84 -15.06 -10.12
C SER A 316 -14.87 -14.68 -11.19
N GLU A 317 -14.91 -15.41 -12.31
CA GLU A 317 -15.84 -15.22 -13.42
C GLU A 317 -17.30 -15.47 -13.01
N GLU A 318 -17.55 -16.28 -11.98
CA GLU A 318 -18.91 -16.47 -11.47
C GLU A 318 -19.47 -15.21 -10.80
N TYR A 319 -18.61 -14.26 -10.42
CA TYR A 319 -18.99 -13.05 -9.72
C TYR A 319 -19.17 -11.89 -10.69
N ARG A 320 -20.42 -11.67 -11.11
CA ARG A 320 -20.78 -10.52 -11.96
C ARG A 320 -20.52 -9.19 -11.26
N ARG A 321 -20.08 -8.19 -12.04
CA ARG A 321 -19.96 -6.80 -11.60
C ARG A 321 -21.32 -6.23 -11.21
N GLN A 322 -21.34 -5.43 -10.15
CA GLN A 322 -22.49 -4.66 -9.65
C GLN A 322 -22.04 -3.23 -9.34
N GLY A 323 -23.00 -2.32 -9.16
CA GLY A 323 -22.70 -0.99 -8.63
C GLY A 323 -22.43 -1.03 -7.14
N ARG A 324 -21.50 -0.20 -6.67
CA ARG A 324 -21.18 -0.06 -5.24
C ARG A 324 -22.43 0.22 -4.39
N GLY A 325 -22.47 -0.34 -3.19
CA GLY A 325 -23.58 -0.19 -2.24
C GLY A 325 -24.74 -1.14 -2.49
N GLY A 326 -24.64 -2.05 -3.47
CA GLY A 326 -25.55 -3.18 -3.62
C GLY A 326 -25.47 -4.15 -2.45
N LYS A 327 -26.43 -5.09 -2.36
CA LYS A 327 -26.39 -6.17 -1.34
C LYS A 327 -25.37 -7.26 -1.65
N GLY A 328 -24.83 -7.29 -2.86
CA GLY A 328 -24.01 -8.39 -3.34
C GLY A 328 -24.84 -9.60 -3.80
N ILE A 329 -24.13 -10.64 -4.23
CA ILE A 329 -24.69 -11.92 -4.64
C ILE A 329 -24.22 -13.01 -3.68
N LYS A 330 -25.02 -14.07 -3.55
CA LYS A 330 -24.69 -15.21 -2.69
C LYS A 330 -23.37 -15.85 -3.14
N THR A 331 -22.41 -15.95 -2.22
CA THR A 331 -21.08 -16.55 -2.37
C THR A 331 -20.95 -17.88 -1.63
N CYS A 332 -21.76 -18.10 -0.60
CA CYS A 332 -21.80 -19.33 0.18
C CYS A 332 -23.23 -19.56 0.67
N ASN A 333 -23.66 -20.82 0.73
CA ASN A 333 -24.93 -21.18 1.36
C ASN A 333 -24.73 -21.36 2.87
N ILE A 334 -24.92 -20.29 3.64
CA ILE A 334 -24.83 -20.32 5.11
C ILE A 334 -26.03 -21.10 5.68
N THR A 335 -25.72 -22.02 6.58
CA THR A 335 -26.64 -22.92 7.29
C THR A 335 -26.08 -23.18 8.69
N ASP A 336 -26.90 -23.68 9.62
CA ASP A 336 -26.41 -24.02 10.98
C ASP A 336 -25.26 -25.04 10.97
N LYS A 337 -25.15 -25.83 9.90
CA LYS A 337 -24.10 -26.84 9.74
C LYS A 337 -22.72 -26.23 9.50
N ASN A 338 -22.60 -25.26 8.59
CA ASN A 338 -21.32 -24.61 8.27
C ASN A 338 -21.07 -23.33 9.09
N GLY A 339 -22.13 -22.68 9.55
CA GLY A 339 -22.03 -21.43 10.28
C GLY A 339 -21.63 -20.27 9.38
N ASP A 340 -21.51 -19.11 10.00
CA ASP A 340 -21.23 -17.84 9.33
C ASP A 340 -19.87 -17.84 8.61
N LEU A 341 -19.72 -16.98 7.63
CA LEU A 341 -18.45 -16.78 6.96
C LEU A 341 -17.45 -16.07 7.89
N VAL A 342 -16.23 -16.58 7.98
CA VAL A 342 -15.14 -16.01 8.80
C VAL A 342 -14.18 -15.20 7.95
N THR A 343 -13.90 -15.63 6.72
CA THR A 343 -13.01 -14.90 5.82
C THR A 343 -13.35 -15.10 4.36
N MET A 344 -12.92 -14.13 3.55
CA MET A 344 -12.88 -14.20 2.10
C MET A 344 -11.51 -13.73 1.63
N LYS A 345 -10.87 -14.53 0.77
CA LYS A 345 -9.54 -14.25 0.21
C LYS A 345 -9.51 -14.49 -1.29
N VAL A 346 -8.71 -13.70 -1.99
CA VAL A 346 -8.32 -13.95 -3.38
C VAL A 346 -7.07 -14.81 -3.37
N VAL A 347 -7.13 -15.93 -4.08
CA VAL A 347 -6.07 -16.94 -4.15
C VAL A 347 -5.79 -17.32 -5.60
N THR A 348 -4.56 -17.75 -5.88
CA THR A 348 -4.17 -18.33 -7.18
C THR A 348 -4.18 -19.85 -7.15
N GLY A 349 -4.17 -20.45 -5.96
CA GLY A 349 -4.14 -21.91 -5.75
C GLY A 349 -2.74 -22.45 -5.51
N GLU A 350 -1.72 -21.60 -5.65
CA GLU A 350 -0.33 -21.95 -5.33
C GLU A 350 -0.01 -21.73 -3.85
N GLU A 351 -0.85 -21.00 -3.11
CA GLU A 351 -0.63 -20.68 -1.70
C GLU A 351 -1.11 -21.80 -0.76
N ASP A 352 -0.75 -21.67 0.52
CA ASP A 352 -1.32 -22.48 1.61
C ASP A 352 -2.26 -21.63 2.47
N LEU A 353 -3.17 -22.31 3.16
CA LEU A 353 -4.14 -21.73 4.07
C LEU A 353 -3.85 -22.20 5.49
N MET A 354 -3.69 -21.26 6.41
CA MET A 354 -3.61 -21.52 7.84
C MET A 354 -4.97 -21.29 8.49
N LEU A 355 -5.43 -22.27 9.26
CA LEU A 355 -6.65 -22.21 10.07
C LEU A 355 -6.28 -22.32 11.55
N ILE A 356 -6.77 -21.39 12.37
CA ILE A 356 -6.68 -21.48 13.83
C ILE A 356 -8.09 -21.64 14.39
N THR A 357 -8.25 -22.57 15.33
CA THR A 357 -9.48 -22.70 16.10
C THR A 357 -9.40 -21.98 17.45
N THR A 358 -10.55 -21.73 18.07
CA THR A 358 -10.60 -21.26 19.47
C THR A 358 -10.02 -22.24 20.48
N GLY A 359 -9.88 -23.52 20.11
CA GLY A 359 -9.23 -24.55 20.90
C GLY A 359 -7.69 -24.55 20.78
N GLY A 360 -7.11 -23.65 19.99
CA GLY A 360 -5.67 -23.59 19.74
C GLY A 360 -5.18 -24.59 18.69
N VAL A 361 -6.08 -25.28 17.98
CA VAL A 361 -5.69 -26.19 16.89
C VAL A 361 -5.32 -25.36 15.67
N LEU A 362 -4.09 -25.56 15.19
CA LEU A 362 -3.54 -24.89 14.02
C LEU A 362 -3.33 -25.90 12.89
N ILE A 363 -3.98 -25.66 11.74
CA ILE A 363 -3.92 -26.55 10.56
C ILE A 363 -3.46 -25.76 9.35
N ARG A 364 -2.50 -26.33 8.61
CA ARG A 364 -2.04 -25.87 7.30
C ARG A 364 -2.64 -26.74 6.21
N ILE A 365 -3.26 -26.13 5.19
CA ILE A 365 -3.90 -26.84 4.09
C ILE A 365 -3.47 -26.20 2.76
N PRO A 366 -2.93 -26.96 1.79
CA PRO A 366 -2.66 -26.43 0.46
C PRO A 366 -3.95 -25.96 -0.21
N VAL A 367 -3.98 -24.71 -0.71
CA VAL A 367 -5.20 -24.14 -1.32
C VAL A 367 -5.64 -24.98 -2.52
N SER A 368 -4.70 -25.52 -3.29
CA SER A 368 -4.96 -26.44 -4.40
C SER A 368 -5.77 -27.70 -4.02
N SER A 369 -5.68 -28.16 -2.77
CA SER A 369 -6.45 -29.32 -2.27
C SER A 369 -7.92 -28.99 -1.96
N ILE A 370 -8.24 -27.71 -1.77
CA ILE A 370 -9.59 -27.26 -1.44
C ILE A 370 -10.46 -27.36 -2.68
N SER A 371 -11.65 -27.95 -2.55
CA SER A 371 -12.54 -28.17 -3.69
C SER A 371 -13.01 -26.86 -4.33
N MET A 372 -12.90 -26.82 -5.65
CA MET A 372 -13.47 -25.75 -6.47
C MET A 372 -14.93 -26.07 -6.78
N THR A 373 -15.84 -25.19 -6.38
CA THR A 373 -17.28 -25.35 -6.61
C THR A 373 -17.93 -23.99 -6.88
N GLY A 374 -19.14 -24.01 -7.43
CA GLY A 374 -19.85 -22.78 -7.75
C GLY A 374 -20.21 -21.92 -6.53
N ARG A 375 -20.74 -20.73 -6.79
CA ARG A 375 -21.06 -19.75 -5.73
C ARG A 375 -22.07 -20.26 -4.71
N ASN A 376 -23.21 -20.79 -5.12
CA ASN A 376 -24.30 -21.14 -4.20
C ASN A 376 -24.19 -22.57 -3.64
N THR A 377 -23.05 -22.90 -3.05
CA THR A 377 -22.77 -24.20 -2.41
C THR A 377 -22.32 -23.99 -0.96
N GLN A 378 -22.32 -25.07 -0.16
CA GLN A 378 -21.84 -25.03 1.24
C GLN A 378 -20.32 -25.13 1.35
N GLY A 379 -19.65 -25.68 0.34
CA GLY A 379 -18.24 -26.07 0.39
C GLY A 379 -18.01 -27.42 1.05
N VAL A 380 -16.73 -27.76 1.21
CA VAL A 380 -16.27 -29.02 1.80
C VAL A 380 -15.69 -28.75 3.18
N LYS A 381 -15.60 -29.81 4.00
CA LYS A 381 -15.03 -29.71 5.33
C LYS A 381 -13.51 -29.63 5.23
N LEU A 382 -12.93 -28.58 5.80
CA LEU A 382 -11.48 -28.33 5.86
C LEU A 382 -10.88 -28.86 7.16
N ILE A 383 -11.61 -28.71 8.27
CA ILE A 383 -11.16 -29.09 9.62
C ILE A 383 -12.26 -29.83 10.37
N ASN A 384 -11.86 -30.77 11.22
CA ASN A 384 -12.76 -31.46 12.13
C ASN A 384 -12.72 -30.76 13.50
N LEU A 385 -13.77 -29.98 13.80
CA LEU A 385 -13.89 -29.24 15.05
C LEU A 385 -14.58 -30.07 16.12
N ASN A 386 -14.14 -29.92 17.36
CA ASN A 386 -14.76 -30.55 18.52
C ASN A 386 -16.05 -29.82 18.91
N LYS A 387 -17.19 -30.35 18.47
CA LYS A 387 -18.51 -29.78 18.78
C LYS A 387 -18.86 -29.81 20.28
N ALA A 388 -18.30 -30.74 21.06
CA ALA A 388 -18.58 -30.83 22.49
C ALA A 388 -18.00 -29.63 23.27
N GLU A 389 -16.91 -29.06 22.77
CA GLU A 389 -16.23 -27.90 23.34
C GLU A 389 -16.64 -26.58 22.67
N ASN A 390 -17.64 -26.62 21.78
CA ASN A 390 -18.11 -25.47 21.00
C ASN A 390 -16.96 -24.78 20.22
N GLU A 391 -16.01 -25.58 19.75
CA GLU A 391 -14.83 -25.11 19.02
C GLU A 391 -15.22 -24.59 17.64
N TYR A 392 -14.62 -23.46 17.23
CA TYR A 392 -14.84 -22.87 15.92
C TYR A 392 -13.56 -22.25 15.34
N VAL A 393 -13.55 -22.04 14.02
CA VAL A 393 -12.46 -21.35 13.32
C VAL A 393 -12.45 -19.88 13.73
N ALA A 394 -11.37 -19.45 14.40
CA ALA A 394 -11.18 -18.09 14.88
C ALA A 394 -10.52 -17.20 13.83
N THR A 395 -9.47 -17.71 13.19
CA THR A 395 -8.66 -16.93 12.26
C THR A 395 -8.24 -17.79 11.08
N VAL A 396 -8.16 -17.14 9.92
CA VAL A 396 -7.73 -17.76 8.67
C VAL A 396 -6.74 -16.83 7.99
N ALA A 397 -5.54 -17.33 7.70
CA ALA A 397 -4.49 -16.58 7.02
C ALA A 397 -4.08 -17.28 5.74
N LYS A 398 -3.85 -16.48 4.68
CA LYS A 398 -3.21 -16.94 3.45
C LYS A 398 -1.70 -16.82 3.66
N VAL A 399 -0.97 -17.89 3.43
CA VAL A 399 0.49 -17.91 3.58
C VAL A 399 1.15 -18.46 2.32
N ASP A 400 2.38 -18.04 2.06
CA ASP A 400 3.15 -18.59 0.94
C ASP A 400 3.35 -20.09 1.13
N LYS A 401 3.37 -20.82 0.01
CA LYS A 401 3.56 -22.27 0.00
C LYS A 401 4.85 -22.66 0.70
N GLU A 402 4.76 -23.60 1.62
CA GLU A 402 5.95 -24.24 2.17
C GLU A 402 6.20 -25.52 1.37
N GLU A 403 7.44 -25.75 0.97
CA GLU A 403 7.81 -27.02 0.35
C GLU A 403 7.68 -28.11 1.42
N GLU A 404 6.65 -28.95 1.31
CA GLU A 404 6.44 -30.09 2.20
C GLU A 404 7.69 -30.99 2.21
N LYS A 405 8.17 -31.32 3.41
CA LYS A 405 9.05 -32.47 3.60
C LYS A 405 8.18 -33.72 3.47
N PRO A 406 8.63 -34.78 2.77
CA PRO A 406 8.00 -36.08 2.95
C PRO A 406 8.07 -36.45 4.43
N GLU A 407 6.92 -36.67 5.05
CA GLU A 407 6.83 -37.29 6.37
C GLU A 407 7.41 -38.70 6.23
N ASP A 408 8.53 -38.96 6.90
CA ASP A 408 9.00 -40.33 7.11
C ASP A 408 7.90 -41.06 7.88
N LEU A 409 7.25 -42.02 7.22
CA LEU A 409 6.37 -42.98 7.85
C LEU A 409 7.14 -43.64 8.99
N GLU A 410 6.77 -43.31 10.24
CA GLU A 410 7.11 -44.13 11.39
C GLU A 410 6.50 -45.51 11.16
N LEU A 411 7.33 -46.45 10.71
CA LEU A 411 7.01 -47.86 10.73
C LEU A 411 7.10 -48.30 12.19
N ASP A 412 5.95 -48.57 12.79
CA ASP A 412 5.80 -49.25 14.06
C ASP A 412 6.66 -50.53 14.08
N GLU A 413 7.68 -50.55 14.94
CA GLU A 413 8.31 -51.79 15.38
C GLU A 413 7.35 -52.49 16.36
N ASN A 414 6.75 -53.61 15.94
CA ASN A 414 6.65 -54.83 16.74
C ASN A 414 5.82 -55.90 16.00
N GLU A 415 6.49 -56.86 15.37
CA GLU A 415 6.03 -58.25 15.36
C GLU A 415 7.25 -59.18 15.36
N ASN A 416 7.52 -59.76 16.53
CA ASN A 416 8.39 -60.92 16.69
C ASN A 416 7.76 -62.12 15.95
N ALA A 417 8.48 -62.71 15.01
CA ALA A 417 8.32 -64.12 14.67
C ALA A 417 9.69 -64.69 14.27
N GLU A 418 10.09 -65.70 15.03
CA GLU A 418 11.31 -66.49 14.91
C GLU A 418 11.52 -67.04 13.49
N VAL A 419 12.75 -66.95 12.98
CA VAL A 419 13.21 -67.80 11.89
C VAL A 419 14.48 -68.51 12.32
N THR A 420 14.30 -69.80 12.59
CA THR A 420 15.31 -70.85 12.74
C THR A 420 16.22 -70.93 11.53
N LEU A 421 17.52 -71.07 11.80
CA LEU A 421 18.55 -71.47 10.84
C LEU A 421 18.37 -72.95 10.46
N ASP A 422 18.46 -73.26 9.17
CA ASP A 422 19.25 -74.40 8.70
C ASP A 422 19.73 -74.18 7.24
N PRO A 423 20.96 -74.62 6.87
CA PRO A 423 21.59 -74.36 5.57
C PRO A 423 21.65 -75.61 4.68
N GLU A 424 21.51 -75.44 3.35
CA GLU A 424 21.99 -76.39 2.33
C GLU A 424 22.17 -75.62 1.00
N GLU A 425 23.42 -75.44 0.58
CA GLU A 425 24.06 -76.12 -0.56
C GLU A 425 23.54 -75.73 -1.95
N VAL A 426 24.34 -74.95 -2.70
CA VAL A 426 24.79 -75.12 -4.11
C VAL A 426 25.86 -74.00 -4.29
N GLY A 427 27.11 -74.19 -4.71
CA GLY A 427 27.67 -75.05 -5.76
C GLY A 427 28.34 -74.13 -6.80
N SER A 428 29.67 -74.08 -6.74
CA SER A 428 30.70 -73.68 -7.73
C SER A 428 30.33 -73.18 -9.14
N GLU A 429 31.04 -72.13 -9.61
CA GLU A 429 31.89 -72.08 -10.84
C GLU A 429 32.48 -70.64 -10.99
N GLU A 430 33.80 -70.46 -10.77
CA GLU A 430 34.86 -70.19 -11.79
C GLU A 430 34.56 -69.01 -12.75
N ALA A 431 35.16 -67.83 -12.55
CA ALA A 431 36.52 -67.39 -12.94
C ALA A 431 36.73 -67.22 -14.46
N GLU A 432 36.77 -65.98 -14.94
CA GLU A 432 37.60 -65.61 -16.09
C GLU A 432 38.04 -64.14 -16.01
N VAL A 433 39.35 -63.93 -16.04
CA VAL A 433 40.06 -62.66 -16.10
C VAL A 433 40.55 -62.51 -17.54
N THR A 434 40.34 -61.34 -18.16
CA THR A 434 41.12 -60.94 -19.34
C THR A 434 41.46 -59.45 -19.29
N GLU A 435 42.63 -59.18 -19.83
CA GLU A 435 43.52 -58.04 -19.61
C GLU A 435 43.18 -56.78 -20.44
N THR A 436 43.66 -55.65 -19.90
CA THR A 436 44.21 -54.42 -20.51
C THR A 436 44.61 -54.48 -22.01
N PRO A 437 44.66 -53.33 -22.75
CA PRO A 437 45.59 -52.22 -22.42
C PRO A 437 45.15 -50.78 -22.72
N ALA A 438 45.94 -49.87 -22.13
CA ALA A 438 46.03 -48.45 -22.42
C ALA A 438 47.12 -48.18 -23.47
N GLU A 439 46.86 -47.25 -24.38
CA GLU A 439 47.78 -46.42 -25.19
C GLU A 439 47.00 -45.13 -25.46
N GLU A 440 47.39 -43.98 -24.88
CA GLU A 440 48.33 -42.96 -25.41
C GLU A 440 47.96 -42.38 -26.79
N GLY A 441 47.87 -41.04 -26.85
CA GLY A 441 47.64 -40.28 -28.08
C GLY A 441 47.47 -38.79 -27.81
N GLU A 442 48.59 -38.08 -27.86
CA GLU A 442 48.79 -36.62 -27.76
C GLU A 442 48.10 -35.83 -28.89
N GLU A 443 47.56 -34.64 -28.58
CA GLU A 443 48.06 -33.31 -29.02
C GLU A 443 47.31 -32.17 -28.31
#